data_AF-A0A2S8J933-F1
#
_entry.id   AF-A0A2S8J933-F1
#
_cell.length_a   1.000
_cell.length_b   1.000
_cell.length_c   1.000
_cell.angle_alpha   90.00
_cell.angle_beta   90.00
_cell.angle_gamma   90.00
#
_symmetry.space_group_name_H-M   'P 1'
#
loop_
_entity.id
_entity.type
_entity.pdbx_description
1 polymer ?
#
loop_
_entity_poly.entity_id
_entity_poly.type
_entity_poly.pdbx_seq_one_letter_code
_entity_poly.pdbx_strand_id
1 'polypeptide(L)'
;MAVPRPNRRTHWGWQLQAECRDVDPGLFFPRGDEGRGDRIRRERQAKSLCLHCPVCLQCRQHALTTRERYGIWGGTTESDRRTQSRTTAWSPEQRK
;
A
#
# COMPACT_ATOMS: atom_id res chain seq x y z
N MET A 1 23.45 15.44 -31.51
CA MET A 1 22.08 15.84 -31.08
C MET A 1 21.85 15.29 -29.68
N ALA A 2 22.04 16.11 -28.65
CA ALA A 2 21.74 15.71 -27.27
C ALA A 2 20.23 15.88 -27.05
N VAL A 3 19.51 14.77 -26.88
CA VAL A 3 18.12 14.82 -26.43
C VAL A 3 18.17 14.92 -24.90
N PRO A 4 17.80 16.05 -24.27
CA PRO A 4 17.54 16.04 -22.84
C PRO A 4 16.36 15.11 -22.58
N ARG A 5 16.63 13.95 -21.98
CA ARG A 5 15.59 12.97 -21.63
C ARG A 5 14.68 13.63 -20.60
N PRO A 6 13.35 13.53 -20.73
CA PRO A 6 12.44 14.28 -19.89
C PRO A 6 12.65 13.88 -18.43
N ASN A 7 13.02 14.86 -17.61
CA ASN A 7 12.73 14.88 -16.18
C ASN A 7 11.21 14.77 -16.01
N ARG A 8 10.68 13.54 -16.05
CA ARG A 8 9.40 13.23 -15.43
C ARG A 8 9.73 12.92 -13.99
N ARG A 9 9.60 13.90 -13.09
CA ARG A 9 9.32 13.69 -11.67
C ARG A 9 8.23 12.61 -11.56
N THR A 10 8.63 11.35 -11.48
CA THR A 10 7.72 10.22 -11.41
C THR A 10 7.12 10.21 -10.02
N HIS A 11 5.90 10.73 -9.90
CA HIS A 11 4.98 10.43 -8.78
C HIS A 11 4.78 8.90 -8.57
N TRP A 12 5.29 8.08 -9.49
CA TRP A 12 5.27 6.62 -9.54
C TRP A 12 6.55 5.94 -9.01
N GLY A 13 7.59 6.69 -8.60
CA GLY A 13 8.89 6.11 -8.26
C GLY A 13 8.86 5.14 -7.07
N TRP A 14 8.05 5.45 -6.06
CA TRP A 14 7.91 4.59 -4.87
C TRP A 14 7.14 3.30 -5.18
N GLN A 15 6.22 3.31 -6.14
CA GLN A 15 5.50 2.08 -6.54
C GLN A 15 6.43 1.06 -7.20
N LEU A 16 7.46 1.53 -7.92
CA LEU A 16 8.47 0.66 -8.52
C LEU A 16 9.37 0.00 -7.47
N GLN A 17 9.52 0.63 -6.29
CA GLN A 17 10.27 0.11 -5.15
C GLN A 17 9.43 -0.76 -4.21
N ALA A 18 8.17 -1.04 -4.58
CA ALA A 18 7.29 -1.85 -3.77
C ALA A 18 7.58 -3.34 -3.97
N GLU A 19 8.05 -4.00 -2.91
CA GLU A 19 8.26 -5.46 -2.86
C GLU A 19 6.98 -6.26 -3.13
N CYS A 20 5.79 -5.68 -2.89
CA CYS A 20 4.53 -6.34 -3.16
C CYS A 20 4.23 -6.55 -4.66
N ARG A 21 5.01 -5.94 -5.56
CA ARG A 21 4.85 -6.05 -7.01
C ARG A 21 5.19 -7.45 -7.54
N ASP A 22 6.11 -8.14 -6.88
CA ASP A 22 6.54 -9.50 -7.23
C ASP A 22 5.70 -10.58 -6.52
N VAL A 23 4.66 -10.17 -5.79
CA VAL A 23 3.75 -11.04 -5.04
C VAL A 23 2.39 -11.08 -5.72
N ASP A 24 1.68 -12.21 -5.59
CA ASP A 24 0.33 -12.38 -6.14
C ASP A 24 -0.61 -11.26 -5.64
N PRO A 25 -1.25 -10.50 -6.54
CA PRO A 25 -2.16 -9.43 -6.16
C PRO A 25 -3.41 -9.95 -5.42
N GLY A 26 -3.80 -11.21 -5.62
CA GLY A 26 -4.87 -11.86 -4.88
C GLY A 26 -4.59 -11.93 -3.37
N LEU A 27 -3.33 -11.87 -2.95
CA LEU A 27 -2.99 -11.78 -1.53
C LEU A 27 -3.42 -10.45 -0.90
N PHE A 28 -3.41 -9.35 -1.66
CA PHE A 28 -3.76 -8.02 -1.17
C PHE A 28 -5.24 -7.72 -1.37
N PHE A 29 -5.86 -8.24 -2.45
CA PHE A 29 -7.26 -7.97 -2.79
C PHE A 29 -8.15 -9.20 -2.55
N PRO A 30 -9.21 -9.10 -1.72
CA PRO A 30 -10.07 -10.24 -1.42
C PRO A 30 -10.78 -10.75 -2.69
N ARG A 31 -10.81 -12.07 -2.85
CA ARG A 31 -11.73 -12.72 -3.80
C ARG A 31 -13.08 -12.93 -3.09
N GLY A 32 -14.18 -12.68 -3.80
CA GLY A 32 -15.52 -12.64 -3.20
C GLY A 32 -15.99 -13.92 -2.50
N ASP A 33 -15.32 -15.05 -2.78
CA ASP A 33 -15.69 -16.40 -2.30
C ASP A 33 -14.74 -16.95 -1.20
N GLU A 34 -13.96 -16.09 -0.54
CA GLU A 34 -12.97 -16.53 0.45
C GLU A 34 -13.58 -16.78 1.84
N GLY A 35 -13.36 -17.96 2.41
CA GLY A 35 -13.78 -18.30 3.76
C GLY A 35 -13.09 -17.45 4.84
N ARG A 36 -13.70 -17.30 6.02
CA ARG A 36 -13.14 -16.49 7.12
C ARG A 36 -11.72 -16.89 7.53
N GLY A 37 -11.40 -18.19 7.48
CA GLY A 37 -10.09 -18.72 7.84
C GLY A 37 -9.00 -18.28 6.84
N ASP A 38 -9.27 -18.46 5.55
CA ASP A 38 -8.39 -18.02 4.46
C ASP A 38 -8.17 -16.51 4.47
N ARG A 39 -9.23 -15.73 4.73
CA ARG A 39 -9.11 -14.28 4.90
C ARG A 39 -8.09 -13.89 5.95
N ILE A 40 -8.16 -14.49 7.13
CA ILE A 40 -7.24 -14.16 8.24
C ILE A 40 -5.81 -14.54 7.87
N ARG A 41 -5.59 -15.70 7.22
CA ARG A 41 -4.26 -16.14 6.78
C ARG A 41 -3.68 -15.18 5.75
N ARG A 42 -4.46 -14.85 4.74
CA ARG A 42 -4.12 -13.89 3.68
C ARG A 42 -3.78 -12.52 4.25
N GLU A 43 -4.62 -11.99 5.13
CA GLU A 43 -4.39 -10.70 5.80
C GLU A 43 -3.09 -10.71 6.61
N ARG A 44 -2.80 -11.78 7.35
CA ARG A 44 -1.53 -11.91 8.09
C ARG A 44 -0.33 -11.95 7.16
N GLN A 45 -0.41 -12.71 6.07
CA GLN A 45 0.68 -12.84 5.10
C GLN A 45 0.95 -11.51 4.39
N ALA A 46 -0.10 -10.83 3.91
CA ALA A 46 0.03 -9.50 3.31
C ALA A 46 0.59 -8.47 4.29
N LYS A 47 0.14 -8.47 5.56
CA LYS A 47 0.70 -7.58 6.60
C LYS A 47 2.19 -7.85 6.82
N SER A 48 2.60 -9.11 6.89
CA SER A 48 4.01 -9.49 7.03
C SER A 48 4.86 -8.93 5.89
N LEU A 49 4.41 -9.06 4.65
CA LEU A 49 5.11 -8.49 3.49
C LEU A 49 5.18 -6.96 3.54
N CYS A 50 4.10 -6.30 3.92
CA CYS A 50 4.10 -4.85 4.07
C CYS A 50 5.06 -4.35 5.15
N LEU A 51 5.34 -5.13 6.21
CA LEU A 51 6.32 -4.74 7.24
C LEU A 51 7.75 -4.68 6.71
N HIS A 52 8.08 -5.48 5.70
CA HIS A 52 9.41 -5.52 5.08
C HIS A 52 9.53 -4.56 3.89
N CYS A 53 8.42 -3.93 3.47
CA CYS A 53 8.38 -3.08 2.29
C CYS A 53 8.89 -1.66 2.62
N PRO A 54 9.90 -1.13 1.90
CA PRO A 54 10.47 0.19 2.18
C PRO A 54 9.50 1.34 1.91
N VAL A 55 8.49 1.11 1.06
CA VAL A 55 7.49 2.12 0.67
C VAL A 55 6.16 1.95 1.39
N CYS A 56 6.13 1.19 2.48
CA CYS A 56 4.93 0.91 3.27
C CYS A 56 4.20 2.20 3.72
N LEU A 57 4.96 3.21 4.15
CA LEU A 57 4.42 4.51 4.57
C LEU A 57 3.79 5.28 3.40
N GLN A 58 4.49 5.36 2.26
CA GLN A 58 3.99 6.05 1.06
C GLN A 58 2.76 5.34 0.48
N CYS A 59 2.75 4.00 0.50
CA CYS A 59 1.63 3.17 0.09
C CYS A 59 0.40 3.41 0.97
N ARG A 60 0.58 3.48 2.30
CA ARG A 60 -0.50 3.82 3.23
C ARG A 60 -1.05 5.22 2.98
N GLN A 61 -0.17 6.21 2.81
CA GLN A 61 -0.56 7.59 2.52
C GLN A 61 -1.38 7.66 1.24
N HIS A 62 -0.90 7.01 0.18
CA HIS A 62 -1.61 6.98 -1.10
C HIS A 62 -3.02 6.40 -0.93
N ALA A 63 -3.15 5.27 -0.23
CA ALA A 63 -4.43 4.60 0.00
C ALA A 63 -5.42 5.43 0.85
N LEU A 64 -4.91 6.28 1.75
CA LEU A 64 -5.73 7.24 2.50
C LEU A 64 -6.16 8.41 1.62
N THR A 65 -5.26 8.94 0.77
CA THR A 65 -5.55 10.04 -0.14
C THR A 65 -6.57 9.64 -1.22
N THR A 66 -6.40 8.45 -1.84
CA THR A 66 -7.31 7.93 -2.87
C THR A 66 -8.60 7.34 -2.30
N ARG A 67 -8.69 7.19 -0.97
CA ARG A 67 -9.80 6.53 -0.27
C ARG A 67 -10.10 5.15 -0.83
N GLU A 68 -9.06 4.38 -1.13
CA GLU A 68 -9.19 3.03 -1.67
C GLU A 68 -10.04 2.17 -0.76
N ARG A 69 -11.18 1.67 -1.27
CA ARG A 69 -12.20 1.02 -0.44
C ARG A 69 -11.90 -0.45 -0.17
N TYR A 70 -10.98 -1.06 -0.92
CA TYR A 70 -10.71 -2.48 -0.86
C TYR A 70 -9.20 -2.77 -0.79
N GLY A 71 -8.89 -3.96 -0.29
CA GLY A 71 -7.53 -4.49 -0.24
C GLY A 71 -6.65 -3.99 0.91
N ILE A 72 -5.43 -4.51 0.93
CA ILE A 72 -4.42 -4.26 1.97
C ILE A 72 -3.36 -3.30 1.41
N TRP A 73 -3.16 -2.18 2.11
CA TRP A 73 -2.26 -1.12 1.67
C TRP A 73 -1.34 -0.71 2.82
N GLY A 74 -0.03 -0.72 2.62
CA GLY A 74 0.93 -0.28 3.66
C GLY A 74 0.72 -0.94 5.03
N GLY A 75 0.37 -2.23 5.04
CA GLY A 75 0.14 -3.03 6.24
C GLY A 75 -1.22 -2.83 6.91
N THR A 76 -2.12 -2.08 6.29
CA THR A 76 -3.44 -1.76 6.85
C THR A 76 -4.54 -2.35 5.98
N THR A 77 -5.49 -3.03 6.64
CA THR A 77 -6.71 -3.53 5.98
C THR A 77 -7.72 -2.40 5.85
N GLU A 78 -8.79 -2.60 5.10
CA GLU A 78 -9.92 -1.64 5.06
C GLU A 78 -10.40 -1.25 6.47
N SER A 79 -10.62 -2.24 7.33
CA SER A 79 -11.08 -2.03 8.72
C SER A 79 -10.06 -1.25 9.56
N ASP A 80 -8.77 -1.49 9.34
CA ASP A 80 -7.68 -0.79 10.04
C ASP A 80 -7.61 0.68 9.58
N ARG A 81 -7.77 0.94 8.27
CA ARG A 81 -7.81 2.30 7.71
C ARG A 81 -9.01 3.10 8.18
N ARG A 82 -10.20 2.50 8.29
CA ARG A 82 -11.39 3.16 8.87
C ARG A 82 -11.18 3.56 10.34
N THR A 83 -10.37 2.79 11.07
CA THR A 83 -10.02 3.10 12.46
C THR A 83 -8.95 4.21 12.51
N GLN A 84 -7.89 4.11 11.70
CA GLN A 84 -6.80 5.09 11.66
C GLN A 84 -7.21 6.48 11.16
N SER A 85 -8.15 6.57 10.22
CA SER A 85 -8.68 7.86 9.76
C SER A 85 -9.34 8.67 10.88
N ARG A 86 -9.72 8.02 11.99
CA ARG A 86 -10.28 8.68 13.18
C ARG A 86 -9.21 9.12 14.18
N THR A 87 -7.99 8.60 14.10
CA THR A 87 -6.96 8.76 15.15
C THR A 87 -5.77 9.61 14.72
N THR A 88 -5.45 9.68 13.43
CA THR A 88 -4.19 10.32 12.99
C THR A 88 -4.42 11.30 11.85
N ALA A 89 -4.61 12.57 12.20
CA ALA A 89 -4.20 13.67 11.34
C ALA A 89 -2.67 13.56 11.16
N TRP A 90 -2.21 13.19 9.98
CA TRP A 90 -0.79 12.90 9.72
C TRP A 90 -0.21 13.84 8.67
N SER A 91 0.85 14.57 9.06
CA SER A 91 1.59 15.57 8.27
C SER A 91 2.63 14.94 7.34
N PRO A 92 2.76 15.43 6.09
CA PRO A 92 3.65 14.86 5.06
C PRO A 92 5.13 15.31 5.11
N GLU A 93 5.58 16.01 6.15
CA GLU A 93 6.86 16.77 6.13
C GLU A 93 8.12 15.98 6.54
N GLN A 94 8.02 14.74 7.01
CA GLN A 94 9.20 14.05 7.56
C GLN A 94 10.00 13.28 6.49
N ARG A 95 10.75 14.01 5.64
CA ARG A 95 12.02 13.52 5.09
C ARG A 95 12.89 14.71 4.62
N LYS A 96 14.08 14.80 5.21
CA LYS A 96 15.21 15.71 4.97
C LYS A 96 15.34 16.31 3.57
#